data_AF-A0A535BG26-F1
#
_entry.id   AF-A0A535BG26-F1
#
_cell.length_a   1.000
_cell.length_b   1.000
_cell.length_c   1.000
_cell.angle_alpha   90.00
_cell.angle_beta   90.00
_cell.angle_gamma   90.00
#
_symmetry.space_group_name_H-M   'P 1'
#
loop_
_entity.id
_entity.type
_entity.pdbx_description
1 polymer ?
#
loop_
_entity_poly.entity_id
_entity_poly.type
_entity_poly.pdbx_seq_one_letter_code
_entity_poly.pdbx_strand_id
1 'polypeptide(L)' 'MQHNYKHHPIHGFAVAESGMLWHPRGLVFDPKRSTREVKRLECCEIISTSREEAEEYALILCRAWIDGLKAGK' A
#
# COMPACT_ATOMS: atom_id res chain seq x y z
N MET A 1 -3.43 -10.89 0.33
CA MET A 1 -4.85 -10.91 -0.13
C MET A 1 -5.16 -9.58 -0.81
N GLN A 2 -6.06 -9.51 -1.79
CA GLN A 2 -6.47 -8.24 -2.41
C GLN A 2 -7.53 -7.58 -1.51
N HIS A 3 -7.27 -6.37 -1.03
CA HIS A 3 -8.21 -5.62 -0.20
C HIS A 3 -8.94 -4.60 -1.07
N ASN A 4 -10.21 -4.31 -0.78
CA ASN A 4 -10.93 -3.22 -1.42
C ASN A 4 -11.16 -2.11 -0.40
N TYR A 5 -10.82 -0.86 -0.75
CA TYR A 5 -11.02 0.31 0.10
C TYR A 5 -11.65 1.45 -0.70
N LYS A 6 -12.85 1.89 -0.29
CA LYS A 6 -13.61 2.97 -0.97
C LYS A 6 -13.69 2.79 -2.49
N HIS A 7 -14.00 1.56 -2.92
CA HIS A 7 -14.07 1.09 -4.33
C HIS A 7 -12.72 0.92 -5.04
N HIS A 8 -11.61 1.29 -4.44
CA HIS A 8 -10.28 1.02 -4.99
C HIS A 8 -9.77 -0.34 -4.53
N PRO A 9 -9.38 -1.24 -5.45
CA PRO A 9 -8.57 -2.38 -5.09
C PRO A 9 -7.21 -1.87 -4.62
N ILE A 10 -6.75 -2.40 -3.48
CA ILE A 10 -5.46 -2.11 -2.89
C ILE A 10 -4.73 -3.39 -2.56
N HIS A 11 -3.41 -3.33 -2.62
CA HIS A 11 -2.54 -4.45 -2.29
C HIS A 11 -1.33 -3.95 -1.52
N GLY A 12 -1.18 -4.38 -0.28
CA GLY A 12 0.02 -4.19 0.51
C GLY A 12 0.89 -5.43 0.42
N PHE A 13 2.18 -5.25 0.18
CA PHE A 13 3.17 -6.31 0.22
C PHE A 13 4.48 -5.78 0.83
N ALA A 14 5.24 -6.68 1.42
CA ALA A 14 6.54 -6.36 1.97
C ALA A 14 7.63 -6.67 0.95
N VAL A 15 8.59 -5.76 0.83
CA VAL A 15 9.81 -5.97 0.03
C VAL A 15 10.95 -6.28 1.00
N ALA A 16 11.55 -7.46 0.85
CA ALA A 16 12.68 -7.85 1.68
C ALA A 16 13.92 -7.00 1.39
N GLU A 17 14.63 -6.61 2.44
CA GLU A 17 15.95 -5.99 2.43
C GLU A 17 16.95 -6.88 3.20
N SER A 18 18.23 -6.54 3.11
CA SER A 18 19.29 -7.20 3.88
C SER A 18 18.97 -7.25 5.38
N GLY A 19 19.23 -8.40 6.01
CA GLY A 19 19.11 -8.53 7.46
C GLY A 19 17.71 -8.84 7.98
N MET A 20 16.84 -9.48 7.19
CA MET A 20 15.44 -9.81 7.55
C MET A 20 14.58 -8.57 7.80
N LEU A 21 14.92 -7.47 7.15
CA LEU A 21 14.20 -6.22 7.21
C LEU A 21 13.21 -6.13 6.05
N TRP A 22 12.09 -5.44 6.26
CA TRP A 22 10.98 -5.38 5.32
C TRP A 22 10.53 -3.94 5.10
N HIS A 23 10.53 -3.52 3.83
CA HIS A 23 9.97 -2.23 3.43
C HIS A 23 8.50 -2.39 3.03
N PRO A 24 7.62 -1.51 3.52
CA PRO A 24 6.21 -1.52 3.14
C PRO A 24 6.04 -0.96 1.72
N ARG A 25 5.40 -1.73 0.83
CA ARG A 25 5.01 -1.26 -0.50
C ARG A 25 3.53 -1.52 -0.80
N GLY A 26 2.83 -0.46 -1.18
CA GLY A 26 1.41 -0.45 -1.45
C GLY A 26 1.09 -0.15 -2.91
N LEU A 27 0.08 -0.81 -3.46
CA LEU A 27 -0.49 -0.55 -4.78
C LEU A 27 -1.95 -0.18 -4.63
N VAL A 28 -2.36 0.85 -5.37
CA VAL A 28 -3.75 1.23 -5.55
C VAL A 28 -4.09 1.08 -7.02
N PHE A 29 -5.23 0.44 -7.29
CA PHE A 29 -5.73 0.19 -8.63
C PHE A 29 -6.94 1.07 -8.95
N ASP A 30 -7.21 1.22 -10.25
CA ASP A 30 -8.37 1.95 -10.74
C ASP A 30 -9.66 1.20 -10.36
N PRO A 31 -10.67 1.91 -9.81
CA PRO A 31 -11.91 1.28 -9.35
C PRO A 31 -12.79 0.78 -10.50
N LYS A 32 -12.61 1.31 -11.72
CA LYS A 32 -13.32 0.90 -12.95
C LYS A 32 -12.51 -0.10 -13.77
N ARG A 33 -11.20 -0.18 -13.57
CA ARG A 33 -10.28 -1.12 -14.24
C ARG A 33 -9.29 -1.70 -13.23
N SER A 34 -9.72 -2.74 -12.51
CA SER A 34 -8.96 -3.33 -11.39
C SER A 34 -7.57 -3.90 -11.73
N THR A 35 -7.24 -4.02 -13.02
CA THR A 35 -5.90 -4.44 -13.49
C THR A 35 -4.95 -3.26 -13.74
N ARG A 36 -5.45 -2.02 -13.70
CA ARG A 36 -4.66 -0.81 -13.94
C ARG A 36 -4.20 -0.23 -12.61
N GLU A 37 -2.89 -0.27 -12.36
CA GLU A 37 -2.26 0.45 -11.26
C GLU A 37 -2.44 1.97 -11.48
N VAL A 38 -2.94 2.68 -10.46
CA VAL A 38 -3.08 4.15 -10.47
C VAL A 38 -2.05 4.82 -9.57
N LYS A 39 -1.59 4.12 -8.54
CA LYS A 39 -0.60 4.63 -7.61
C LYS A 39 0.21 3.51 -6.98
N ARG A 40 1.51 3.74 -6.86
CA ARG A 40 2.44 3.00 -6.00
C ARG A 40 2.87 3.88 -4.84
N LEU A 41 2.89 3.29 -3.65
CA LEU A 41 3.25 3.93 -2.40
C LEU A 41 4.36 3.10 -1.76
N GLU A 42 5.40 3.77 -1.31
CA GLU A 42 6.49 3.16 -0.57
C GLU A 42 6.95 4.14 0.50
N CYS A 43 7.44 3.60 1.61
CA CYS A 43 8.04 4.40 2.67
C CYS A 43 9.39 3.78 3.03
N CYS A 44 10.47 4.40 2.54
CA CYS A 44 11.83 3.90 2.76
C CYS A 44 12.36 4.22 4.16
N GLU A 45 11.68 5.10 4.90
CA GLU A 45 12.06 5.49 6.27
C GLU A 45 11.56 4.48 7.30
N ILE A 46 10.55 3.68 6.95
CA ILE A 46 9.96 2.69 7.84
C ILE A 46 10.46 1.31 7.43
N ILE A 47 11.21 0.72 8.34
CA ILE A 47 11.76 -0.61 8.20
C ILE A 47 11.10 -1.48 9.27
N SER A 48 10.33 -2.47 8.84
CA SER A 48 9.69 -3.43 9.75
C SER A 48 10.58 -4.66 9.93
N THR A 49 10.56 -5.23 11.13
CA THR A 49 11.25 -6.50 11.44
C THR A 49 10.40 -7.72 11.11
N SER A 50 9.11 -7.52 10.84
CA SER A 50 8.20 -8.54 10.33
C SER A 50 7.63 -8.17 8.97
N ARG A 51 7.47 -9.19 8.13
CA ARG A 51 6.77 -9.10 6.86
C ARG A 51 5.34 -8.59 7.05
N GLU A 52 4.60 -9.15 8.01
CA GLU A 52 3.18 -8.85 8.22
C GLU A 52 2.97 -7.38 8.61
N GLU A 53 3.89 -6.83 9.41
CA GLU A 53 3.87 -5.42 9.81
C GLU A 53 4.09 -4.49 8.62
N ALA A 54 5.06 -4.81 7.74
CA ALA A 54 5.28 -4.06 6.51
C ALA A 54 4.07 -4.16 5.56
N GLU A 55 3.44 -5.32 5.45
CA GLU A 55 2.22 -5.50 4.63
C GLU A 55 1.05 -4.67 5.17
N GLU A 56 0.84 -4.65 6.48
CA GLU A 56 -0.22 -3.85 7.12
C GLU A 56 0.05 -2.36 6.96
N TYR A 57 1.29 -1.92 7.18
CA TYR A 57 1.67 -0.53 7.01
C TYR A 57 1.49 -0.05 5.56
N ALA A 58 1.82 -0.90 4.58
CA ALA A 58 1.56 -0.62 3.18
C ALA A 58 0.06 -0.40 2.87
N LEU A 59 -0.83 -1.14 3.52
CA LEU A 59 -2.29 -0.93 3.38
C LEU A 59 -2.72 0.40 4.02
N ILE A 60 -2.13 0.79 5.14
CA ILE A 60 -2.37 2.09 5.78
C ILE A 60 -1.99 3.23 4.83
N LEU A 61 -0.81 3.16 4.20
CA LEU A 61 -0.38 4.15 3.20
C LEU A 61 -1.38 4.27 2.05
N CYS A 62 -1.85 3.13 1.53
CA CYS A 62 -2.87 3.11 0.47
C CYS A 62 -4.16 3.82 0.88
N ARG A 63 -4.66 3.55 2.09
CA ARG A 63 -5.87 4.17 2.63
C ARG A 63 -5.69 5.68 2.81
N ALA A 64 -4.57 6.09 3.40
CA ALA A 64 -4.25 7.50 3.63
C ALA A 64 -4.18 8.30 2.30
N TRP A 65 -3.59 7.71 1.26
CA TRP A 65 -3.57 8.34 -0.06
C TRP A 65 -4.98 8.48 -0.66
N ILE A 66 -5.80 7.42 -0.60
CA ILE A 66 -7.20 7.46 -1.07
C ILE A 66 -8.01 8.50 -0.31
N ASP A 67 -7.78 8.65 1.00
CA ASP A 67 -8.44 9.65 1.83
C ASP A 67 -8.01 11.07 1.46
N GLY A 68 -6.72 11.28 1.19
CA GLY A 68 -6.19 12.55 0.69
C GLY A 68 -6.82 12.99 -0.64
N LEU A 69 -7.15 12.06 -1.54
CA LEU A 69 -7.86 12.39 -2.79
C LEU A 69 -9.24 13.01 -2.55
N LYS A 70 -9.91 12.66 -1.45
CA LYS A 70 -11.25 13.16 -1.11
C LYS A 70 -11.23 14.48 -0.35
N ALA A 71 -10.12 14.78 0.35
CA ALA A 71 -9.96 16.02 1.11
C ALA A 71 -9.62 17.24 0.23
N GLY A 72 -9.23 17.04 -1.04
CA GLY A 72 -8.88 18.10 -1.99
C GLY A 72 -10.03 18.60 -2.86
N LYS A 73 -11.28 18.51 -2.42
CA LYS A 73 -12.47 18.96 -3.18
C LYS A 73 -13.29 19.98 -2.41
#